data_AF-A0A6J4PXZ3-F1
#
_entry.id   AF-A0A6J4PXZ3-F1
#
_cell.length_a   1.000
_cell.length_b   1.000
_cell.length_c   1.000
_cell.angle_alpha   90.00
_cell.angle_beta   90.00
_cell.angle_gamma   90.00
#
_symmetry.space_group_name_H-M   'P 1'
#
loop_
_entity.id
_entity.type
_entity.pdbx_description
1 polymer ?
#
loop_
_entity_poly.entity_id
_entity_poly.type
_entity_poly.pdbx_seq_one_letter_code
_entity_poly.pdbx_strand_id
1 'polypeptide(L)'
;VRALHASEPSGRNATPFLYEVSGDHFLAQPELAHEVFGPLGLVVRVTDEEQMVEVVEAMEGQLTVTVQLDAGDIDLVRRLSPILERKAGRVLANGFPTGVEVADAMVHGGPYPASTNFGATSVGTLSIRRWLRPVSYQNWPEELLPADLQGM
;
A
#
# COMPACT_ATOMS: atom_id res chain seq x y z
N VAL A 1 15.45 -1.73 19.71
CA VAL A 1 15.29 -0.40 19.06
C VAL A 1 16.46 0.49 19.43
N ARG A 2 17.19 0.99 18.44
CA ARG A 2 18.32 1.92 18.56
C ARG A 2 17.95 3.24 17.89
N ALA A 3 18.22 4.38 18.52
CA ALA A 3 18.10 5.68 17.86
C ALA A 3 19.30 5.94 16.93
N LEU A 4 19.03 6.26 15.67
CA LEU A 4 20.01 6.76 14.69
C LEU A 4 19.98 8.29 14.60
N HIS A 5 18.79 8.89 14.77
CA HIS A 5 18.61 10.33 14.89
C HIS A 5 17.47 10.62 15.87
N ALA A 6 17.71 11.56 16.77
CA ALA A 6 16.70 12.07 17.69
C ALA A 6 16.87 13.58 17.80
N SER A 7 15.75 14.29 17.89
CA SER A 7 15.69 15.73 18.04
C SER A 7 14.66 16.12 19.08
N GLU A 8 14.68 17.37 19.51
CA GLU A 8 13.77 17.88 20.55
C GLU A 8 12.59 18.63 19.90
N PRO A 9 11.39 18.05 19.83
CA PRO A 9 10.20 18.77 19.43
C PRO A 9 9.75 19.72 20.54
N SER A 10 9.00 20.77 20.19
CA SER A 10 8.44 21.69 21.17
C SER A 10 7.08 22.23 20.74
N GLY A 11 6.14 22.27 21.68
CA GLY A 11 4.78 22.74 21.43
C GLY A 11 4.10 21.97 20.29
N ARG A 12 3.74 22.67 19.20
CA ARG A 12 3.11 22.09 18.00
C ARG A 12 4.09 21.79 16.87
N ASN A 13 5.40 21.88 17.12
CA ASN A 13 6.43 21.56 16.14
C ASN A 13 6.85 20.10 16.25
N ALA A 14 6.90 19.41 15.12
CA ALA A 14 7.50 18.08 15.03
C ALA A 14 8.91 18.16 14.44
N THR A 15 9.80 17.31 14.90
CA THR A 15 11.18 17.21 14.43
C THR A 15 11.50 15.75 14.06
N PRO A 16 12.45 15.50 13.14
CA PRO A 16 12.65 14.15 12.61
C PRO A 16 13.19 13.15 13.63
N PHE A 17 12.73 11.90 13.56
CA PHE A 17 13.31 10.78 14.31
C PHE A 17 13.66 9.64 13.36
N LEU A 18 14.78 8.97 13.61
CA LEU A 18 15.17 7.77 12.87
C LEU A 18 15.60 6.70 13.86
N TYR A 19 14.94 5.55 13.79
CA TYR A 19 15.24 4.38 14.63
C TYR A 19 15.66 3.19 13.78
N GLU A 20 16.29 2.23 14.43
CA GLU A 20 16.77 0.99 13.85
C GLU A 20 16.43 -0.20 14.75
N VAL A 21 16.01 -1.31 14.13
CA VAL A 21 15.76 -2.61 14.78
C VAL A 21 16.30 -3.74 13.91
N SER A 22 16.57 -4.91 14.51
CA SER A 22 16.81 -6.13 13.73
C SER A 22 15.50 -6.71 13.19
N GLY A 23 15.60 -7.55 12.16
CA GLY A 23 14.47 -8.35 11.66
C GLY A 23 13.81 -9.17 12.76
N ASP A 24 14.61 -9.88 13.57
CA ASP A 24 14.10 -10.66 14.73
C ASP A 24 13.27 -9.81 15.69
N HIS A 25 13.73 -8.58 16.01
CA HIS A 25 13.02 -7.70 16.92
C HIS A 25 11.72 -7.21 16.27
N PHE A 26 11.75 -6.82 14.99
CA PHE A 26 10.55 -6.43 14.25
C PHE A 26 9.50 -7.55 14.21
N LEU A 27 9.92 -8.79 13.91
CA LEU A 27 9.03 -9.96 13.85
C LEU A 27 8.45 -10.34 15.22
N ALA A 28 9.21 -10.13 16.31
CA ALA A 28 8.76 -10.43 17.67
C ALA A 28 7.84 -9.36 18.28
N GLN A 29 7.77 -8.14 17.71
CA GLN A 29 7.02 -7.01 18.24
C GLN A 29 6.16 -6.34 17.14
N PRO A 30 4.96 -6.88 16.86
CA PRO A 30 4.07 -6.37 15.81
C PRO A 30 3.74 -4.89 15.93
N GLU A 31 3.74 -4.33 17.15
CA GLU A 31 3.54 -2.91 17.41
C GLU A 31 4.58 -2.00 16.76
N LEU A 32 5.76 -2.52 16.40
CA LEU A 32 6.79 -1.77 15.65
C LEU A 32 6.37 -1.49 14.20
N ALA A 33 5.37 -2.18 13.68
CA ALA A 33 4.77 -1.93 12.37
C ALA A 33 3.64 -0.89 12.40
N HIS A 34 3.18 -0.46 13.59
CA HIS A 34 2.13 0.54 13.69
C HIS A 34 2.60 1.91 13.19
N GLU A 35 1.71 2.58 12.47
CA GLU A 35 1.97 3.92 11.96
C GLU A 35 2.19 4.93 13.09
N VAL A 36 3.25 5.74 12.96
CA VAL A 36 3.42 6.98 13.72
C VAL A 36 3.17 8.14 12.76
N PHE A 37 2.05 8.85 12.93
CA PHE A 37 1.71 9.99 12.09
C PHE A 37 2.59 11.20 12.41
N GLY A 38 3.75 11.29 11.76
CA GLY A 38 4.75 12.33 11.98
C GLY A 38 6.08 12.01 11.28
N PRO A 39 7.10 12.87 11.43
CA PRO A 39 8.39 12.70 10.75
C PRO A 39 9.26 11.65 11.46
N LEU A 40 8.83 10.39 11.50
CA LEU A 40 9.58 9.27 12.08
C LEU A 40 9.81 8.19 11.02
N GLY A 41 11.06 7.71 10.92
CA GLY A 41 11.42 6.53 10.13
C GLY A 41 11.91 5.38 11.02
N LEU A 42 11.61 4.15 10.61
CA LEU A 42 12.16 2.93 11.19
C LEU A 42 12.92 2.14 10.13
N VAL A 43 14.20 1.86 10.39
CA VAL A 43 15.03 0.95 9.60
C VAL A 43 14.96 -0.43 10.23
N VAL A 44 14.50 -1.42 9.47
CA VAL A 44 14.57 -2.83 9.87
C VAL A 44 15.77 -3.45 9.16
N ARG A 45 16.80 -3.84 9.92
CA ARG A 45 17.97 -4.56 9.39
C ARG A 45 17.72 -6.05 9.39
N VAL A 46 17.66 -6.62 8.20
CA VAL A 46 17.56 -8.06 7.99
C VAL A 46 18.94 -8.69 7.80
N THR A 47 19.09 -9.96 8.15
CA THR A 47 20.34 -10.72 8.02
C THR A 47 20.61 -11.16 6.59
N ASP A 48 19.55 -11.45 5.83
CA ASP A 48 19.59 -12.05 4.50
C ASP A 48 18.24 -11.85 3.78
N GLU A 49 18.16 -12.39 2.56
CA GLU A 49 16.96 -12.36 1.71
C GLU A 49 15.80 -13.16 2.29
N GLU A 50 16.09 -14.26 2.99
CA GLU A 50 15.09 -15.09 3.67
C GLU A 50 14.37 -14.29 4.76
N GLN A 51 15.13 -13.63 5.64
CA GLN A 51 14.55 -12.78 6.67
C GLN A 51 13.84 -11.55 6.08
N MET A 52 14.30 -11.03 4.94
CA MET A 52 13.55 -9.98 4.22
C MET A 52 12.15 -10.47 3.81
N VAL A 53 12.05 -11.68 3.28
CA VAL A 53 10.77 -12.28 2.92
C VAL A 53 9.87 -12.44 4.15
N GLU A 54 10.40 -12.95 5.26
CA GLU A 54 9.65 -13.09 6.52
C GLU A 54 9.10 -11.74 7.02
N VAL A 55 9.94 -10.69 7.00
CA VAL A 55 9.54 -9.33 7.40
C VAL A 55 8.42 -8.80 6.51
N VAL A 56 8.53 -8.98 5.20
CA VAL A 56 7.52 -8.53 4.23
C VAL A 56 6.22 -9.31 4.38
N GLU A 57 6.28 -10.61 4.65
CA GLU A 57 5.12 -11.46 4.90
C GLU A 57 4.37 -11.06 6.18
N ALA A 58 5.09 -10.58 7.21
CA ALA A 58 4.52 -10.14 8.46
C ALA A 58 3.78 -8.78 8.37
N MET A 59 4.01 -7.99 7.33
CA MET A 59 3.37 -6.67 7.16
C MET A 59 1.84 -6.80 7.06
N GLU A 60 1.09 -5.87 7.63
CA GLU A 60 -0.35 -5.76 7.35
C GLU A 60 -0.61 -5.09 5.99
N GLY A 61 -1.89 -4.93 5.61
CA GLY A 61 -2.27 -4.24 4.38
C GLY A 61 -1.81 -2.77 4.35
N GLN A 62 -1.17 -2.37 3.25
CA GLN A 62 -0.58 -1.05 3.02
C GLN A 62 -1.25 -0.32 1.85
N LEU A 63 -1.18 1.02 1.86
CA LEU A 63 -1.52 1.80 0.66
C LEU A 63 -0.49 1.57 -0.45
N THR A 64 0.79 1.50 -0.06
CA THR A 64 1.91 1.36 -0.99
C THR A 64 2.99 0.45 -0.45
N VAL A 65 3.69 -0.25 -1.34
CA VAL A 65 5.03 -0.79 -1.07
C VAL A 65 5.98 -0.31 -2.15
N THR A 66 7.17 0.12 -1.74
CA THR A 66 8.23 0.57 -2.65
C THR A 66 9.38 -0.42 -2.63
N VAL A 67 9.93 -0.72 -3.81
CA VAL A 67 11.17 -1.46 -3.96
C VAL A 67 12.23 -0.52 -4.54
N GLN A 68 13.37 -0.39 -3.86
CA GLN A 68 14.57 0.23 -4.42
C GLN A 68 15.46 -0.91 -4.90
N LEU A 69 15.77 -0.95 -6.19
CA LEU A 69 16.46 -2.09 -6.81
C LEU A 69 17.33 -1.69 -8.02
N ASP A 70 18.34 -2.52 -8.29
CA ASP A 70 19.06 -2.56 -9.55
C ASP A 70 18.91 -3.91 -10.28
N ALA A 71 19.71 -4.13 -11.32
CA ALA A 71 19.64 -5.34 -12.14
C ALA A 71 20.01 -6.62 -11.38
N GLY A 72 20.84 -6.54 -10.34
CA GLY A 72 21.26 -7.67 -9.51
C GLY A 72 20.15 -8.19 -8.59
N ASP A 73 19.17 -7.35 -8.26
CA ASP A 73 18.10 -7.67 -7.31
C ASP A 73 16.87 -8.34 -7.96
N ILE A 74 16.86 -8.49 -9.29
CA ILE A 74 15.67 -8.89 -10.05
C ILE A 74 15.11 -10.24 -9.60
N ASP A 75 15.98 -11.19 -9.26
CA ASP A 75 15.54 -12.53 -8.83
C ASP A 75 14.88 -12.49 -7.44
N LEU A 76 15.43 -11.71 -6.51
CA LEU A 76 14.84 -11.46 -5.20
C LEU A 76 13.50 -10.74 -5.33
N VAL A 77 13.44 -9.68 -6.13
CA VAL A 77 12.21 -8.91 -6.32
C VAL A 77 11.13 -9.75 -6.98
N ARG A 78 11.47 -10.61 -7.94
CA ARG A 78 10.52 -11.57 -8.53
C ARG A 78 9.93 -12.51 -7.48
N ARG A 79 10.73 -12.97 -6.52
CA ARG A 79 10.28 -13.78 -5.37
C ARG A 79 9.37 -12.98 -4.44
N LEU A 80 9.64 -11.69 -4.22
CA LEU A 80 8.83 -10.80 -3.38
C LEU A 80 7.52 -10.36 -4.05
N SER A 81 7.47 -10.18 -5.38
CA SER A 81 6.33 -9.56 -6.09
C SER A 81 4.96 -10.13 -5.70
N PRO A 82 4.74 -11.46 -5.66
CA PRO A 82 3.42 -12.01 -5.30
C PRO A 82 3.01 -11.68 -3.86
N ILE A 83 3.98 -11.46 -2.96
CA ILE A 83 3.72 -11.04 -1.58
C ILE A 83 3.36 -9.55 -1.58
N LEU A 84 4.15 -8.71 -2.28
CA LEU A 84 3.92 -7.27 -2.34
C LEU A 84 2.55 -6.91 -2.92
N GLU A 85 2.14 -7.59 -3.99
CA GLU A 85 0.83 -7.44 -4.64
C GLU A 85 -0.34 -7.76 -3.69
N ARG A 86 -0.12 -8.68 -2.74
CA ARG A 86 -1.11 -9.04 -1.71
C ARG A 86 -1.08 -8.10 -0.51
N LYS A 87 -0.02 -7.32 -0.33
CA LYS A 87 0.13 -6.36 0.77
C LYS A 87 -0.32 -4.96 0.40
N ALA A 88 -0.18 -4.51 -0.84
CA ALA A 88 -0.45 -3.12 -1.20
C ALA A 88 -1.35 -2.94 -2.42
N GLY A 89 -2.11 -1.84 -2.44
CA GLY A 89 -2.85 -1.43 -3.62
C GLY A 89 -1.97 -0.84 -4.73
N ARG A 90 -0.83 -0.23 -4.37
CA ARG A 90 0.14 0.30 -5.32
C ARG A 90 1.57 -0.12 -4.99
N VAL A 91 2.18 -0.86 -5.90
CA VAL A 91 3.60 -1.23 -5.85
C VAL A 91 4.39 -0.31 -6.77
N LEU A 92 5.53 0.21 -6.32
CA LEU A 92 6.38 1.10 -7.09
C LEU A 92 7.85 0.71 -6.97
N ALA A 93 8.63 1.08 -7.99
CA ALA A 93 10.07 0.86 -8.05
C ALA A 93 10.82 2.18 -8.16
N ASN A 94 11.97 2.29 -7.50
CA ASN A 94 12.95 3.37 -7.70
C ASN A 94 12.38 4.79 -7.59
N GLY A 95 11.56 5.02 -6.57
CA GLY A 95 10.90 6.29 -6.27
C GLY A 95 10.46 6.38 -4.81
N PHE A 96 9.63 7.36 -4.46
CA PHE A 96 9.05 7.48 -3.11
C PHE A 96 7.52 7.50 -3.18
N PRO A 97 6.82 6.91 -2.20
CA PRO A 97 5.38 6.66 -2.30
C PRO A 97 4.50 7.90 -2.08
N THR A 98 5.09 9.04 -1.68
CA THR A 98 4.38 10.26 -1.28
C THR A 98 3.56 10.87 -2.40
N GLY A 99 4.04 10.79 -3.65
CA GLY A 99 3.29 11.25 -4.83
C GLY A 99 2.13 10.31 -5.16
N VAL A 100 0.94 10.88 -5.34
CA VAL A 100 -0.28 10.17 -5.78
C VAL A 100 -0.83 10.87 -7.03
N GLU A 101 -0.59 10.28 -8.20
CA GLU A 101 -1.10 10.79 -9.47
C GLU A 101 -2.62 10.57 -9.63
N VAL A 102 -3.32 11.55 -10.19
CA VAL A 102 -4.74 11.43 -10.53
C VAL A 102 -4.86 10.94 -11.97
N ALA A 103 -4.82 9.61 -12.15
CA ALA A 103 -4.87 8.96 -13.46
C ALA A 103 -5.84 7.76 -13.47
N ASP A 104 -6.16 7.27 -14.67
CA ASP A 104 -7.06 6.12 -14.86
C ASP A 104 -6.54 4.85 -14.18
N ALA A 105 -5.22 4.64 -14.18
CA ALA A 105 -4.57 3.46 -13.63
C ALA A 105 -4.33 3.52 -12.10
N MET A 106 -4.72 4.60 -11.42
CA MET A 106 -4.40 4.79 -10.00
C MET A 106 -5.17 3.83 -9.10
N VAL A 107 -4.45 3.23 -8.14
CA VAL A 107 -5.02 2.49 -7.01
C VAL A 107 -4.53 3.13 -5.72
N HIS A 108 -5.35 4.02 -5.16
CA HIS A 108 -5.16 4.61 -3.84
C HIS A 108 -6.10 3.93 -2.84
N GLY A 109 -5.58 2.87 -2.23
CA GLY A 109 -6.26 1.92 -1.36
C GLY A 109 -5.36 0.71 -1.15
N GLY A 110 -5.91 -0.37 -0.62
CA GLY A 110 -5.18 -1.61 -0.37
C GLY A 110 -5.94 -2.53 0.57
N PRO A 111 -5.39 -3.71 0.89
CA PRO A 111 -5.95 -4.57 1.92
C PRO A 111 -6.06 -3.84 3.27
N TYR A 112 -7.00 -4.26 4.11
CA TYR A 112 -7.10 -3.73 5.49
C TYR A 112 -5.75 -3.93 6.23
N PRO A 113 -5.28 -2.95 7.03
CA PRO A 113 -5.95 -1.72 7.46
C PRO A 113 -5.85 -0.51 6.52
N ALA A 114 -5.09 -0.58 5.43
CA ALA A 114 -4.94 0.54 4.49
C ALA A 114 -6.27 1.04 3.91
N SER A 115 -7.23 0.14 3.73
CA SER A 115 -8.58 0.52 3.37
C SER A 115 -9.62 -0.46 3.92
N THR A 116 -10.84 0.03 4.06
CA THR A 116 -12.05 -0.80 4.20
C THR A 116 -12.73 -1.06 2.85
N ASN A 117 -12.17 -0.53 1.76
CA ASN A 117 -12.66 -0.77 0.42
C ASN A 117 -12.09 -2.10 -0.12
N PHE A 118 -12.95 -3.12 -0.23
CA PHE A 118 -12.60 -4.46 -0.73
C PHE A 118 -12.31 -4.47 -2.25
N GLY A 119 -11.22 -3.82 -2.68
CA GLY A 119 -10.74 -3.82 -4.08
C GLY A 119 -11.02 -2.54 -4.89
N ALA A 120 -11.62 -1.51 -4.29
CA ALA A 120 -11.83 -0.22 -4.96
C ALA A 120 -10.69 0.78 -4.69
N THR A 121 -10.56 1.79 -5.54
CA THR A 121 -9.65 2.93 -5.36
C THR A 121 -10.41 4.18 -4.92
N SER A 122 -9.76 5.04 -4.13
CA SER A 122 -10.30 6.34 -3.72
C SER A 122 -9.85 7.52 -4.59
N VAL A 123 -8.82 7.33 -5.42
CA VAL A 123 -8.25 8.32 -6.36
C VAL A 123 -8.19 7.71 -7.76
N GLY A 124 -8.35 8.54 -8.79
CA GLY A 124 -8.41 8.10 -10.19
C GLY A 124 -9.83 7.79 -10.65
N THR A 125 -10.01 7.59 -11.96
CA THR A 125 -11.35 7.50 -12.57
C THR A 125 -12.11 6.24 -12.16
N LEU A 126 -11.41 5.14 -11.85
CA LEU A 126 -12.04 3.92 -11.32
C LEU A 126 -12.75 4.15 -9.97
N SER A 127 -12.44 5.23 -9.25
CA SER A 127 -13.07 5.55 -7.97
C SER A 127 -14.57 5.83 -8.07
N ILE A 128 -15.09 6.16 -9.27
CA ILE A 128 -16.53 6.32 -9.52
C ILE A 128 -17.31 5.04 -9.25
N ARG A 129 -16.69 3.87 -9.44
CA ARG A 129 -17.33 2.54 -9.27
C ARG A 129 -17.79 2.27 -7.84
N ARG A 130 -17.25 3.00 -6.84
CA ARG A 130 -17.68 2.92 -5.43
C ARG A 130 -19.13 3.36 -5.22
N TRP A 131 -19.67 4.15 -6.14
CA TRP A 131 -20.99 4.77 -6.04
C TRP A 131 -21.99 4.19 -7.05
N LEU A 132 -21.61 3.11 -7.73
CA LEU A 132 -22.42 2.43 -8.74
C LEU A 132 -22.80 1.03 -8.25
N ARG A 133 -23.94 0.53 -8.71
CA ARG A 133 -24.32 -0.89 -8.59
C ARG A 133 -24.85 -1.42 -9.92
N PRO A 134 -24.47 -2.63 -10.35
CA PRO A 134 -25.05 -3.22 -11.55
C PRO A 134 -26.51 -3.60 -11.34
N VAL A 135 -27.27 -3.60 -12.44
CA VAL A 135 -28.65 -4.11 -12.54
C VAL A 135 -28.73 -4.92 -13.83
N SER A 136 -29.32 -6.11 -13.76
CA SER A 136 -29.55 -6.98 -14.93
C SER A 136 -31.02 -6.91 -15.33
N TYR A 137 -31.27 -6.79 -16.63
CA TYR A 137 -32.61 -6.81 -17.22
C TYR A 137 -32.76 -8.10 -18.04
N GLN A 138 -33.82 -8.87 -17.81
CA GLN A 138 -34.07 -10.14 -18.50
C GLN A 138 -35.50 -10.16 -19.04
N ASN A 139 -35.66 -10.47 -20.33
CA ASN A 139 -36.95 -10.43 -21.03
C ASN A 139 -37.71 -9.11 -20.79
N TRP A 140 -36.97 -7.99 -20.76
CA TRP A 140 -37.50 -6.66 -20.50
C TRP A 140 -37.91 -6.00 -21.81
N PRO A 141 -39.09 -5.36 -21.90
CA PRO A 141 -39.48 -4.64 -23.11
C PRO A 141 -38.49 -3.52 -23.44
N GLU A 142 -38.18 -3.35 -24.72
CA GLU A 142 -37.23 -2.37 -25.24
C GLU A 142 -37.58 -0.95 -24.79
N GLU A 143 -38.86 -0.59 -24.88
CA GLU A 143 -39.36 0.75 -24.54
C GLU A 143 -39.25 1.08 -23.04
N LEU A 144 -38.99 0.06 -22.21
CA LEU A 144 -38.80 0.19 -20.76
C LEU A 144 -37.34 0.05 -20.33
N LEU A 145 -36.40 -0.21 -21.26
CA LEU A 145 -34.98 -0.22 -20.94
C LEU A 145 -34.49 1.20 -20.62
N PRO A 146 -33.50 1.36 -19.74
CA PRO A 146 -32.76 2.62 -19.60
C PRO A 146 -32.17 3.07 -20.94
N ALA A 147 -32.06 4.38 -21.14
CA ALA A 147 -31.54 4.96 -22.39
C ALA A 147 -30.16 4.42 -22.79
N ASP A 148 -29.28 4.15 -21.80
CA ASP A 148 -27.94 3.59 -22.03
C ASP A 148 -27.96 2.16 -22.62
N LEU A 149 -29.09 1.46 -22.58
CA LEU A 149 -29.24 0.07 -23.04
C LEU A 149 -30.20 -0.08 -24.24
N GLN A 150 -30.88 0.97 -24.66
CA GLN A 150 -31.79 0.92 -25.81
C GLN A 150 -31.02 0.79 -27.12
N GLY A 151 -31.47 -0.10 -28.00
CA GLY A 151 -30.89 -0.34 -29.33
C GLY A 151 -29.57 -1.12 -29.33
N MET A 152 -29.19 -1.73 -28.20
CA MET A 152 -28.08 -2.69 -28.10
C MET A 152 -28.48 -4.06 -28.68
#